data_AF-A0A1X7RDF6-F1
#
_entry.id   AF-A0A1X7RDF6-F1
#
_cell.length_a   1.000
_cell.length_b   1.000
_cell.length_c   1.000
_cell.angle_alpha   90.00
_cell.angle_beta   90.00
_cell.angle_gamma   90.00
#
_symmetry.space_group_name_H-M   'P 1'
#
loop_
_entity.id
_entity.type
_entity.pdbx_description
1 polymer ?
#
loop_
_entity_poly.entity_id
_entity_poly.type
_entity_poly.pdbx_seq_one_letter_code
_entity_poly.pdbx_strand_id
1 'polypeptide(L)'
;MSRTKNRPLVRGLVSKRAALVFAIATGMVGSGLLWYGVNPTTSILGAGNIALYAFAYTFSKRIHPVNTWIGAIVGAIPPLMGWCAAASQYSTKNAMQASSTSVWEEAQELLFTEQAIGGWLIAGLLFAWQFPHFFALSYGVRKEYAGAGYKMLTSTNMPMACRVSLRYSLVMFPICAGLSYYELTDRAFVVTSGVANAWMLREAIRMWRLNGEKGSARALFWASVWQLPIVLVLAMVQKKGLWDRIWAGIYGHPELEEDWEEEEL
;
A
#
# COMPACT_ATOMS: atom_id res chain seq x y z
N MET A 1 -2.78 -24.72 -14.19
CA MET A 1 -3.86 -23.96 -13.54
C MET A 1 -4.83 -23.45 -14.59
N SER A 2 -6.12 -23.57 -14.33
CA SER A 2 -7.22 -23.12 -15.20
C SER A 2 -7.06 -21.66 -15.62
N ARG A 3 -6.66 -20.79 -14.67
CA ARG A 3 -6.48 -19.35 -14.86
C ARG A 3 -5.28 -18.95 -15.72
N THR A 4 -4.21 -19.75 -15.76
CA THR A 4 -2.94 -19.34 -16.40
C THR A 4 -2.67 -20.01 -17.73
N LYS A 5 -3.47 -21.01 -18.11
CA LYS A 5 -3.29 -21.79 -19.35
C LYS A 5 -3.35 -20.94 -20.63
N ASN A 6 -4.11 -19.86 -20.62
CA ASN A 6 -4.32 -19.00 -21.79
C ASN A 6 -3.28 -17.87 -21.93
N ARG A 7 -2.27 -17.80 -21.06
CA ARG A 7 -1.28 -16.71 -21.08
C ARG A 7 -0.39 -16.81 -22.34
N PRO A 8 0.01 -15.68 -22.96
CA PRO A 8 0.79 -15.67 -24.21
C PRO A 8 2.07 -16.51 -24.16
N LEU A 9 2.83 -16.43 -23.06
CA LEU A 9 4.05 -17.23 -22.86
C LEU A 9 3.79 -18.73 -22.71
N VAL A 10 2.65 -19.12 -22.12
CA VAL A 10 2.29 -20.53 -21.93
C VAL A 10 1.82 -21.15 -23.24
N ARG A 11 1.14 -20.35 -24.08
CA ARG A 11 0.68 -20.75 -25.41
C ARG A 11 1.75 -20.68 -26.50
N GLY A 12 2.94 -20.17 -26.19
CA GLY A 12 4.00 -19.96 -27.18
C GLY A 12 3.74 -18.83 -28.18
N LEU A 13 2.75 -17.96 -27.91
CA LEU A 13 2.44 -16.80 -28.77
C LEU A 13 3.54 -15.72 -28.74
N VAL A 14 4.34 -15.70 -27.67
CA VAL A 14 5.47 -14.79 -27.49
C VAL A 14 6.67 -15.62 -27.05
N SER A 15 7.84 -15.39 -27.64
CA SER A 15 9.06 -16.09 -27.25
C SER A 15 9.56 -15.61 -25.88
N LYS A 16 10.20 -16.50 -25.11
CA LYS A 16 10.76 -16.17 -23.80
C LYS A 16 11.79 -15.04 -23.88
N ARG A 17 12.60 -15.03 -24.95
CA ARG A 17 13.60 -13.99 -25.21
C ARG A 17 12.95 -12.64 -25.49
N ALA A 18 11.93 -12.60 -26.35
CA ALA A 18 11.20 -11.37 -26.65
C ALA A 18 10.53 -10.80 -25.38
N ALA A 19 9.91 -11.64 -24.58
CA ALA A 19 9.31 -11.21 -23.31
C ALA A 19 10.34 -10.69 -22.30
N LEU A 20 11.53 -11.29 -22.25
CA LEU A 20 12.62 -10.82 -21.38
C LEU A 20 13.16 -9.46 -21.84
N VAL A 21 13.44 -9.31 -23.14
CA VAL A 21 13.90 -8.03 -23.72
C VAL A 21 12.86 -6.94 -23.49
N PHE A 22 11.58 -7.24 -23.72
CA PHE A 22 10.49 -6.31 -23.44
C PHE A 22 10.46 -5.90 -21.96
N ALA A 23 10.55 -6.86 -21.04
CA ALA A 23 10.54 -6.58 -19.61
C ALA A 23 11.71 -5.69 -19.17
N ILE A 24 12.93 -5.98 -19.66
CA ILE A 24 14.13 -5.18 -19.38
C ILE A 24 13.97 -3.78 -19.96
N ALA A 25 13.55 -3.64 -21.22
CA ALA A 25 13.36 -2.36 -21.86
C ALA A 25 12.33 -1.50 -21.12
N THR A 26 11.16 -2.05 -20.78
CA THR A 26 10.14 -1.31 -20.01
C THR A 26 10.60 -0.98 -18.59
N GLY A 27 11.38 -1.86 -17.96
CA GLY A 27 11.95 -1.61 -16.63
C GLY A 27 12.95 -0.45 -16.66
N MET A 28 13.88 -0.46 -17.62
CA MET A 28 14.86 0.62 -17.81
C MET A 28 14.19 1.95 -18.16
N VAL A 29 13.25 1.95 -19.11
CA VAL A 29 12.51 3.16 -19.49
C VAL A 29 11.69 3.69 -18.32
N GLY A 30 10.97 2.82 -17.61
CA GLY A 30 10.18 3.22 -16.43
C GLY A 30 11.04 3.79 -15.31
N SER A 31 12.15 3.13 -14.96
CA SER A 31 13.10 3.64 -13.97
C SER A 31 13.75 4.95 -14.42
N GLY A 32 14.09 5.09 -15.70
CA GLY A 32 14.62 6.34 -16.26
C GLY A 32 13.61 7.49 -16.17
N LEU A 33 12.34 7.23 -16.52
CA LEU A 33 11.26 8.22 -16.39
C LEU A 33 11.06 8.67 -14.95
N LEU A 34 11.13 7.76 -13.97
CA LEU A 34 11.06 8.13 -12.55
C LEU A 34 12.28 8.92 -12.10
N TRP A 35 13.46 8.59 -12.62
CA TRP A 35 14.71 9.25 -12.26
C TRP A 35 14.69 10.71 -12.70
N TYR A 36 14.38 10.96 -13.97
CA TYR A 36 14.41 12.30 -14.56
C TYR A 36 13.09 13.09 -14.36
N GLY A 37 11.97 12.40 -14.19
CA GLY A 37 10.65 13.03 -14.14
C GLY A 37 10.08 13.22 -12.73
N VAL A 38 10.61 12.52 -11.72
CA VAL A 38 10.10 12.58 -10.35
C VAL A 38 11.23 12.89 -9.38
N ASN A 39 12.03 11.88 -9.03
CA ASN A 39 13.26 12.02 -8.24
C ASN A 39 14.04 10.69 -8.21
N PRO A 40 15.37 10.73 -7.98
CA PRO A 40 16.21 9.56 -7.82
C PRO A 40 15.71 8.56 -6.76
N THR A 41 15.24 9.03 -5.60
CA THR A 41 14.75 8.14 -4.52
C THR A 41 13.59 7.26 -4.99
N THR A 42 12.62 7.83 -5.69
CA THR A 42 11.44 7.13 -6.23
C THR A 42 11.83 6.13 -7.32
N SER A 43 12.81 6.48 -8.16
CA SER A 43 13.34 5.57 -9.17
C SER A 43 14.02 4.35 -8.55
N ILE A 44 14.84 4.54 -7.50
CA ILE A 44 15.50 3.45 -6.77
C ILE A 44 14.48 2.55 -6.08
N LEU A 45 13.47 3.12 -5.44
CA LEU A 45 12.36 2.36 -4.85
C LEU A 45 11.63 1.53 -5.92
N GLY A 46 11.36 2.11 -7.09
CA GLY A 46 10.71 1.42 -8.21
C GLY A 46 11.56 0.27 -8.78
N ALA A 47 12.84 0.52 -9.06
CA ALA A 47 13.79 -0.49 -9.53
C ALA A 47 13.99 -1.61 -8.50
N GLY A 48 14.13 -1.24 -7.22
CA GLY A 48 14.18 -2.16 -6.09
C GLY A 48 12.92 -3.02 -5.98
N ASN A 49 11.74 -2.44 -6.22
CA ASN A 49 10.49 -3.19 -6.20
C ASN A 49 10.38 -4.22 -7.34
N ILE A 50 10.89 -3.89 -8.55
CA ILE A 50 11.01 -4.85 -9.65
C ILE A 50 11.89 -6.03 -9.23
N ALA A 51 13.07 -5.74 -8.66
CA ALA A 51 13.99 -6.76 -8.20
C ALA A 51 13.39 -7.62 -7.07
N LEU A 52 12.76 -6.99 -6.08
CA LEU A 52 12.10 -7.66 -4.96
C LEU A 52 10.97 -8.57 -5.46
N TYR A 53 10.16 -8.11 -6.42
CA TYR A 53 9.08 -8.90 -6.99
C TYR A 53 9.60 -10.10 -7.80
N ALA A 54 10.56 -9.85 -8.70
CA ALA A 54 11.06 -10.86 -9.63
C ALA A 54 11.96 -11.91 -8.94
N PHE A 55 12.81 -11.50 -8.00
CA PHE A 55 13.83 -12.36 -7.42
C PHE A 55 13.52 -12.84 -5.99
N ALA A 56 12.87 -12.03 -5.14
CA ALA A 56 12.51 -12.50 -3.81
C ALA A 56 11.12 -13.16 -3.80
N TYR A 57 10.09 -12.42 -4.22
CA TYR A 57 8.71 -12.88 -4.11
C TYR A 57 8.41 -14.07 -5.03
N THR A 58 8.79 -13.98 -6.32
CA THR A 58 8.47 -15.03 -7.31
C THR A 58 9.10 -16.38 -6.96
N PHE A 59 10.34 -16.38 -6.47
CA PHE A 59 11.01 -17.61 -6.01
C PHE A 59 10.41 -18.11 -4.69
N SER A 60 10.19 -17.22 -3.72
CA SER A 60 9.65 -17.58 -2.40
C SER A 60 8.30 -18.29 -2.47
N LYS A 61 7.45 -17.95 -3.45
CA LYS A 61 6.14 -18.61 -3.67
C LYS A 61 6.20 -20.13 -3.81
N ARG A 62 7.32 -20.68 -4.27
CA ARG A 62 7.52 -22.13 -4.44
C ARG A 62 8.22 -22.78 -3.24
N ILE A 63 8.83 -21.98 -2.38
CA ILE A 63 9.72 -22.46 -1.32
C ILE A 63 9.04 -22.39 0.05
N HIS A 64 8.44 -21.25 0.40
CA HIS A 64 7.96 -20.99 1.77
C HIS A 64 6.63 -20.20 1.82
N PRO A 65 5.73 -20.47 2.78
CA PRO A 65 4.49 -19.70 2.98
C PRO A 65 4.69 -18.21 3.31
N VAL A 66 5.89 -17.81 3.72
CA VAL A 66 6.28 -16.40 3.98
C VAL A 66 6.25 -15.54 2.71
N ASN A 67 6.14 -16.13 1.53
CA ASN A 67 5.99 -15.39 0.28
C ASN A 67 4.92 -14.28 0.33
N THR A 68 3.85 -14.47 1.10
CA THR A 68 2.80 -13.45 1.21
C THR A 68 3.29 -12.20 1.93
N TRP A 69 4.15 -12.32 2.95
CA TRP A 69 4.78 -11.17 3.62
C TRP A 69 5.75 -10.43 2.70
N ILE A 70 6.56 -11.17 1.93
CA ILE A 70 7.45 -10.56 0.93
C ILE A 70 6.62 -9.82 -0.12
N GLY A 71 5.54 -10.44 -0.60
CA GLY A 71 4.60 -9.79 -1.51
C GLY A 71 3.91 -8.57 -0.89
N ALA A 72 3.67 -8.57 0.42
CA ALA A 72 3.11 -7.43 1.11
C ALA A 72 4.08 -6.25 1.19
N ILE A 73 5.39 -6.50 1.36
CA ILE A 73 6.42 -5.46 1.26
C ILE A 73 6.40 -4.84 -0.14
N VAL A 74 6.39 -5.66 -1.20
CA VAL A 74 6.26 -5.17 -2.60
C VAL A 74 5.02 -4.28 -2.76
N GLY A 75 3.90 -4.65 -2.14
CA GLY A 75 2.66 -3.85 -2.17
C GLY A 75 2.69 -2.56 -1.34
N ALA A 76 3.61 -2.46 -0.38
CA ALA A 76 3.78 -1.28 0.48
C ALA A 76 4.69 -0.20 -0.12
N ILE A 77 5.55 -0.58 -1.06
CA ILE A 77 6.49 0.35 -1.72
C ILE A 77 5.79 1.41 -2.59
N PRO A 78 4.73 1.11 -3.38
CA PRO A 78 4.09 2.12 -4.23
C PRO A 78 3.52 3.33 -3.46
N PRO A 79 2.87 3.19 -2.28
CA PRO A 79 2.56 4.35 -1.43
C PRO A 79 3.77 5.20 -1.05
N LEU A 80 4.91 4.59 -0.71
CA LEU A 80 6.14 5.33 -0.41
C LEU A 80 6.66 6.06 -1.64
N MET A 81 6.60 5.43 -2.81
CA MET A 81 6.94 6.09 -4.08
C MET A 81 6.04 7.32 -4.33
N GLY A 82 4.73 7.18 -4.10
CA GLY A 82 3.79 8.30 -4.20
C GLY A 82 4.06 9.41 -3.19
N TRP A 83 4.44 9.03 -1.96
CA TRP A 83 4.85 9.98 -0.92
C TRP A 83 6.11 10.75 -1.32
N CYS A 84 7.18 10.06 -1.74
CA CYS A 84 8.41 10.70 -2.21
C CYS A 84 8.15 11.63 -3.39
N ALA A 85 7.26 11.27 -4.31
CA ALA A 85 6.88 12.11 -5.44
C ALA A 85 6.15 13.40 -5.02
N ALA A 86 5.29 13.32 -4.00
CA ALA A 86 4.59 14.50 -3.47
C ALA A 86 5.52 15.37 -2.61
N ALA A 87 6.32 14.74 -1.73
CA ALA A 87 7.25 15.43 -0.84
C ALA A 87 8.40 16.11 -1.59
N SER A 88 8.82 15.59 -2.74
CA SER A 88 9.89 16.21 -3.55
C SER A 88 9.54 17.61 -4.06
N GLN A 89 8.26 18.00 -4.09
CA GLN A 89 7.86 19.38 -4.45
C GLN A 89 8.34 20.42 -3.43
N TYR A 90 8.62 20.02 -2.19
CA TYR A 90 9.04 20.89 -1.10
C TYR A 90 10.45 20.54 -0.59
N SER A 91 11.12 19.59 -1.24
CA SER A 91 12.44 19.12 -0.81
C SER A 91 13.54 20.11 -1.21
N THR A 92 14.45 20.36 -0.28
CA THR A 92 15.59 21.28 -0.49
C THR A 92 16.86 20.56 -0.99
N LYS A 93 16.89 19.22 -0.92
CA LYS A 93 18.03 18.38 -1.32
C LYS A 93 17.71 17.49 -2.52
N ASN A 94 17.17 18.09 -3.57
CA ASN A 94 16.94 17.35 -4.80
C ASN A 94 18.28 17.00 -5.48
N ALA A 95 18.64 15.71 -5.47
CA ALA A 95 19.92 15.22 -5.98
C ALA A 95 20.12 15.45 -7.49
N MET A 96 19.05 15.80 -8.20
CA MET A 96 19.10 16.14 -9.62
C MET A 96 19.41 17.63 -9.89
N GLN A 97 19.17 18.51 -8.90
CA GLN A 97 19.31 19.96 -9.06
C GLN A 97 20.52 20.52 -8.29
N ALA A 98 20.95 19.84 -7.21
CA ALA A 98 22.13 20.23 -6.43
C ALA A 98 23.33 19.32 -6.76
N SER A 99 24.39 19.92 -7.32
CA SER A 99 25.64 19.25 -7.72
C SER A 99 26.38 18.54 -6.56
N SER A 100 26.00 18.79 -5.30
CA SER A 100 26.70 18.30 -4.10
C SER A 100 25.88 17.33 -3.25
N THR A 101 24.59 17.10 -3.55
CA THR A 101 23.73 16.25 -2.72
C THR A 101 23.72 14.81 -3.22
N SER A 102 23.93 13.87 -2.31
CA SER A 102 23.87 12.44 -2.63
C SER A 102 22.42 11.94 -2.65
N VAL A 103 22.15 10.89 -3.45
CA VAL A 103 20.82 10.25 -3.47
C VAL A 103 20.42 9.70 -2.09
N TRP A 104 21.41 9.37 -1.26
CA TRP A 104 21.17 8.92 0.10
C TRP A 104 20.63 10.04 1.00
N GLU A 105 21.14 11.27 0.87
CA GLU A 105 20.65 12.42 1.63
C GLU A 105 19.23 12.81 1.24
N GLU A 106 18.91 12.73 -0.06
CA GLU A 106 17.54 12.91 -0.56
C GLU A 106 16.61 11.85 0.03
N ALA A 107 17.02 10.58 0.02
CA ALA A 107 16.24 9.50 0.61
C ALA A 107 16.04 9.69 2.13
N GLN A 108 17.05 10.18 2.85
CA GLN A 108 16.92 10.53 4.26
C GLN A 108 15.87 11.62 4.50
N GLU A 109 15.86 12.66 3.69
CA GLU A 109 14.86 13.74 3.78
C GLU A 109 13.45 13.26 3.45
N LEU A 110 13.29 12.45 2.40
CA LEU A 110 11.98 12.05 1.91
C LEU A 110 11.34 10.88 2.70
N LEU A 111 12.15 9.97 3.24
CA LEU A 111 11.65 8.74 3.87
C LEU A 111 11.88 8.66 5.38
N PHE A 112 12.88 9.35 5.93
CA PHE A 112 13.32 9.13 7.31
C PHE A 112 13.18 10.37 8.20
N THR A 113 12.35 11.33 7.77
CA THR A 113 11.95 12.51 8.55
C THR A 113 10.63 12.28 9.28
N GLU A 114 10.34 13.09 10.30
CA GLU A 114 9.06 13.04 11.01
C GLU A 114 7.87 13.33 10.08
N GLN A 115 8.07 14.18 9.06
CA GLN A 115 7.03 14.44 8.07
C GLN A 115 6.70 13.18 7.26
N ALA A 116 7.68 12.29 7.02
CA ALA A 116 7.50 11.08 6.23
C ALA A 116 6.66 9.98 6.91
N ILE A 117 6.31 10.14 8.19
CA ILE A 117 5.49 9.18 8.96
C ILE A 117 4.16 8.89 8.23
N GLY A 118 3.57 9.91 7.62
CA GLY A 118 2.36 9.76 6.81
C GLY A 118 2.49 8.75 5.68
N GLY A 119 3.60 8.81 4.93
CA GLY A 119 3.92 7.86 3.86
C GLY A 119 4.04 6.44 4.37
N TRP A 120 4.72 6.25 5.49
CA TRP A 120 4.87 4.94 6.15
C TRP A 120 3.56 4.39 6.71
N LEU A 121 2.65 5.23 7.20
CA LEU A 121 1.34 4.80 7.66
C LEU A 121 0.47 4.30 6.51
N ILE A 122 0.47 4.99 5.36
CA ILE A 122 -0.27 4.54 4.17
C ILE A 122 0.38 3.26 3.59
N ALA A 123 1.72 3.19 3.57
CA ALA A 123 2.44 1.98 3.20
C ALA A 123 2.10 0.80 4.12
N GLY A 124 2.05 1.05 5.43
CA GLY A 124 1.64 0.08 6.45
C GLY A 124 0.18 -0.34 6.31
N LEU A 125 -0.72 0.57 5.93
CA LEU A 125 -2.11 0.28 5.64
C LEU A 125 -2.22 -0.69 4.45
N LEU A 126 -1.54 -0.41 3.34
CA LEU A 126 -1.51 -1.30 2.18
C LEU A 126 -0.85 -2.64 2.50
N PHE A 127 0.22 -2.64 3.28
CA PHE A 127 0.89 -3.85 3.77
C PHE A 127 -0.09 -4.73 4.55
N ALA A 128 -0.75 -4.17 5.56
CA ALA A 128 -1.71 -4.89 6.39
C ALA A 128 -2.90 -5.39 5.56
N TRP A 129 -3.34 -4.60 4.58
CA TRP A 129 -4.46 -4.93 3.70
C TRP A 129 -4.23 -6.13 2.81
N GLN A 130 -2.97 -6.40 2.42
CA GLN A 130 -2.67 -7.56 1.57
C GLN A 130 -3.14 -8.88 2.19
N PHE A 131 -3.06 -9.06 3.51
CA PHE A 131 -3.36 -10.34 4.15
C PHE A 131 -4.84 -10.75 4.07
N PRO A 132 -5.81 -9.97 4.60
CA PRO A 132 -7.22 -10.31 4.48
C PRO A 132 -7.66 -10.42 3.02
N HIS A 133 -7.15 -9.55 2.13
CA HIS A 133 -7.48 -9.57 0.72
C HIS A 133 -6.94 -10.81 -0.01
N PHE A 134 -5.62 -11.04 0.07
CA PHE A 134 -4.96 -12.10 -0.68
C PHE A 134 -5.39 -13.49 -0.22
N PHE A 135 -5.52 -13.71 1.09
CA PHE A 135 -5.93 -15.02 1.61
C PHE A 135 -7.40 -15.34 1.30
N ALA A 136 -8.26 -14.32 1.30
CA ALA A 136 -9.64 -14.48 0.83
C ALA A 136 -9.70 -14.86 -0.66
N LEU A 137 -8.90 -14.19 -1.50
CA LEU A 137 -8.79 -14.47 -2.94
C LEU A 137 -8.20 -15.85 -3.22
N SER A 138 -7.10 -16.21 -2.55
CA SER A 138 -6.36 -17.45 -2.83
C SER A 138 -7.08 -18.69 -2.33
N TYR A 139 -8.09 -18.55 -1.44
CA TYR A 139 -8.88 -19.67 -0.94
C TYR A 139 -9.53 -20.49 -2.06
N GLY A 140 -10.19 -19.83 -3.02
CA GLY A 140 -10.91 -20.51 -4.11
C GLY A 140 -10.01 -21.32 -5.03
N VAL A 141 -8.76 -20.87 -5.21
CA VAL A 141 -7.77 -21.48 -6.11
C VAL A 141 -6.67 -22.25 -5.36
N ARG A 142 -6.82 -22.48 -4.04
CA ARG A 142 -5.78 -23.08 -3.19
C ARG A 142 -5.33 -24.46 -3.65
N LYS A 143 -6.26 -25.29 -4.13
CA LYS A 143 -5.96 -26.63 -4.65
C LYS A 143 -5.16 -26.56 -5.94
N GLU A 144 -5.49 -25.62 -6.83
CA GLU A 144 -4.73 -25.40 -8.06
C GLU A 144 -3.33 -24.86 -7.78
N TYR A 145 -3.16 -24.00 -6.76
CA TYR A 145 -1.85 -23.55 -6.33
C TYR A 145 -1.00 -24.70 -5.82
N ALA A 146 -1.55 -25.54 -4.94
CA ALA A 146 -0.86 -26.73 -4.44
C ALA A 146 -0.45 -27.68 -5.58
N GLY A 147 -1.39 -27.97 -6.50
CA GLY A 147 -1.12 -28.83 -7.66
C GLY A 147 -0.09 -28.26 -8.64
N ALA A 148 0.13 -26.94 -8.66
CA ALA A 148 1.16 -26.28 -9.44
C ALA A 148 2.50 -26.11 -8.70
N GLY A 149 2.64 -26.70 -7.50
CA GLY A 149 3.85 -26.64 -6.69
C GLY A 149 4.04 -25.33 -5.90
N TYR A 150 3.01 -24.51 -5.78
CA TYR A 150 3.05 -23.30 -4.95
C TYR A 150 2.75 -23.63 -3.48
N LYS A 151 3.55 -23.05 -2.59
CA LYS A 151 3.41 -23.20 -1.13
C LYS A 151 2.75 -21.96 -0.53
N MET A 152 1.48 -21.74 -0.88
CA MET A 152 0.69 -20.63 -0.32
C MET A 152 0.20 -20.97 1.09
N LEU A 153 0.11 -19.97 1.98
CA LEU A 153 -0.37 -20.23 3.34
C LEU A 153 -1.79 -20.81 3.36
N THR A 154 -2.67 -20.36 2.45
CA THR A 154 -4.02 -20.91 2.31
C THR A 154 -4.08 -22.35 1.79
N SER A 155 -3.00 -22.86 1.19
CA SER A 155 -2.91 -24.27 0.76
C SER A 155 -2.18 -25.15 1.77
N THR A 156 -1.25 -24.59 2.55
CA THR A 156 -0.46 -25.36 3.54
C THR A 156 -1.08 -25.32 4.94
N ASN A 157 -1.59 -24.17 5.39
CA ASN A 157 -2.16 -24.00 6.72
C ASN A 157 -3.26 -22.93 6.71
N MET A 158 -4.49 -23.36 6.40
CA MET A 158 -5.66 -22.48 6.32
C MET A 158 -6.00 -21.81 7.67
N PRO A 159 -5.99 -22.49 8.83
CA PRO A 159 -6.24 -21.83 10.12
C PRO A 159 -5.23 -20.72 10.43
N MET A 160 -3.95 -20.89 10.04
CA MET A 160 -2.96 -19.83 10.18
C MET A 160 -3.27 -18.64 9.25
N ALA A 161 -3.63 -18.89 7.98
CA ALA A 161 -4.03 -17.82 7.06
C ALA A 161 -5.19 -16.99 7.63
N CYS A 162 -6.22 -17.65 8.17
CA CYS A 162 -7.34 -16.99 8.81
C CYS A 162 -6.93 -16.13 10.02
N ARG A 163 -6.05 -16.66 10.89
CA ARG A 163 -5.52 -15.90 12.05
C ARG A 163 -4.71 -14.69 11.63
N VAL A 164 -3.92 -14.82 10.56
CA VAL A 164 -3.13 -13.71 10.01
C VAL A 164 -4.06 -12.65 9.41
N SER A 165 -5.08 -13.03 8.61
CA SER A 165 -6.10 -12.10 8.11
C SER A 165 -6.77 -11.33 9.24
N LEU A 166 -7.14 -12.02 10.33
CA LEU A 166 -7.76 -11.40 11.50
C LEU A 166 -6.82 -10.39 12.18
N ARG A 167 -5.57 -10.78 12.46
CA ARG A 167 -4.58 -9.91 13.10
C ARG A 167 -4.32 -8.64 12.29
N TYR A 168 -4.13 -8.76 10.99
CA TYR A 168 -3.88 -7.58 10.15
C TYR A 168 -5.14 -6.72 9.94
N SER A 169 -6.34 -7.31 9.98
CA SER A 169 -7.59 -6.53 10.01
C SER A 169 -7.71 -5.70 11.29
N LEU A 170 -7.22 -6.21 12.44
CA LEU A 170 -7.16 -5.46 13.69
C LEU A 170 -6.09 -4.35 13.64
N VAL A 171 -4.94 -4.62 13.04
CA VAL A 171 -3.83 -3.64 12.90
C VAL A 171 -4.22 -2.41 12.08
N MET A 172 -5.23 -2.49 11.19
CA MET A 172 -5.69 -1.31 10.46
C MET A 172 -6.30 -0.21 11.35
N PHE A 173 -6.90 -0.57 12.49
CA PHE A 173 -7.47 0.41 13.41
C PHE A 173 -6.41 1.37 13.97
N PRO A 174 -5.32 0.89 14.61
CA PRO A 174 -4.26 1.78 15.08
C PRO A 174 -3.51 2.48 13.94
N ILE A 175 -3.43 1.91 12.73
CA ILE A 175 -2.86 2.63 11.58
C ILE A 175 -3.72 3.83 11.17
N CYS A 176 -5.04 3.65 11.04
CA CYS A 176 -5.95 4.75 10.75
C CYS A 176 -6.02 5.77 11.89
N ALA A 177 -5.94 5.33 13.14
CA ALA A 177 -5.81 6.23 14.30
C ALA A 177 -4.49 7.01 14.24
N GLY A 178 -3.39 6.37 13.84
CA GLY A 178 -2.10 7.00 13.60
C GLY A 178 -2.18 8.12 12.55
N LEU A 179 -2.88 7.90 11.44
CA LEU A 179 -3.09 8.95 10.43
C LEU A 179 -3.76 10.20 11.02
N SER A 180 -4.68 10.03 11.96
CA SER A 180 -5.30 11.17 12.66
C SER A 180 -4.41 11.76 13.75
N TYR A 181 -3.66 10.92 14.47
CA TYR A 181 -2.74 11.35 15.53
C TYR A 181 -1.61 12.24 14.99
N TYR A 182 -1.01 11.86 13.86
CA TYR A 182 0.00 12.67 13.16
C TYR A 182 -0.62 13.77 12.29
N GLU A 183 -1.90 14.08 12.49
CA GLU A 183 -2.56 15.25 11.91
C GLU A 183 -2.69 15.23 10.36
N LEU A 184 -2.57 14.05 9.72
CA LEU A 184 -2.86 13.92 8.29
C LEU A 184 -4.36 14.02 8.00
N THR A 185 -5.18 13.51 8.92
CA THR A 185 -6.64 13.47 8.81
C THR A 185 -7.32 13.95 10.08
N ASP A 186 -8.52 14.50 9.95
CA ASP A 186 -9.32 14.96 11.09
C ASP A 186 -9.69 13.81 12.05
N ARG A 187 -9.98 14.13 13.32
CA ARG A 187 -10.40 13.13 14.32
C ARG A 187 -11.63 12.33 13.91
N ALA A 188 -12.51 12.93 13.11
CA ALA A 188 -13.67 12.26 12.52
C ALA A 188 -13.28 11.07 11.62
N PHE A 189 -12.09 11.08 11.03
CA PHE A 189 -11.57 9.99 10.20
C PHE A 189 -11.44 8.68 10.98
N VAL A 190 -11.10 8.74 12.27
CA VAL A 190 -10.98 7.53 13.10
C VAL A 190 -12.32 6.81 13.21
N VAL A 191 -13.41 7.57 13.32
CA VAL A 191 -14.77 7.03 13.42
C VAL A 191 -15.24 6.49 12.07
N THR A 192 -15.11 7.28 11.00
CA THR A 192 -15.58 6.91 9.65
C THR A 192 -14.79 5.73 9.09
N SER A 193 -13.45 5.75 9.17
CA SER A 193 -12.60 4.63 8.77
C SER A 193 -12.79 3.42 9.68
N GLY A 194 -13.11 3.64 10.97
CA GLY A 194 -13.46 2.61 11.93
C GLY A 194 -14.66 1.76 11.48
N VAL A 195 -15.67 2.36 10.84
CA VAL A 195 -16.83 1.62 10.29
C VAL A 195 -16.38 0.68 9.16
N ALA A 196 -15.58 1.17 8.21
CA ALA A 196 -15.06 0.35 7.11
C ALA A 196 -14.14 -0.78 7.62
N ASN A 197 -13.28 -0.48 8.58
CA ASN A 197 -12.41 -1.45 9.24
C ASN A 197 -13.21 -2.48 10.04
N ALA A 198 -14.28 -2.07 10.74
CA ALA A 198 -15.16 -2.97 11.49
C ALA A 198 -15.90 -3.94 10.57
N TRP A 199 -16.34 -3.48 9.40
CA TRP A 199 -16.95 -4.37 8.41
C TRP A 199 -15.98 -5.45 7.94
N MET A 200 -14.76 -5.07 7.55
CA MET A 200 -13.74 -6.03 7.14
C MET A 200 -13.33 -6.96 8.30
N LEU A 201 -13.19 -6.44 9.52
CA LEU A 201 -12.90 -7.22 10.71
C LEU A 201 -13.99 -8.26 10.98
N ARG A 202 -15.27 -7.89 10.85
CA ARG A 202 -16.40 -8.82 10.99
C ARG A 202 -16.29 -9.98 10.01
N GLU A 203 -15.98 -9.71 8.74
CA GLU A 203 -15.78 -10.77 7.74
C GLU A 203 -14.51 -11.59 8.00
N ALA A 204 -13.46 -11.00 8.56
CA ALA A 204 -12.25 -11.72 8.96
C ALA A 204 -12.53 -12.68 10.14
N ILE A 205 -13.31 -12.25 11.13
CA ILE A 205 -13.80 -13.11 12.22
C ILE A 205 -14.66 -14.24 11.65
N ARG A 206 -15.55 -13.94 10.71
CA ARG A 206 -16.39 -14.95 10.05
C ARG A 206 -15.52 -15.97 9.30
N MET A 207 -14.53 -15.52 8.54
CA MET A 207 -13.58 -16.40 7.84
C MET A 207 -12.78 -17.25 8.82
N TRP A 208 -12.36 -16.69 9.95
CA TRP A 208 -11.64 -17.43 10.98
C TRP A 208 -12.48 -18.50 11.66
N ARG A 209 -13.71 -18.18 12.08
CA ARG A 209 -14.64 -19.14 12.70
C ARG A 209 -15.06 -20.26 11.75
N LEU A 210 -15.19 -19.96 10.47
CA LEU A 210 -15.65 -20.90 9.44
C LEU A 210 -14.50 -21.49 8.61
N ASN A 211 -13.25 -21.19 8.94
CA ASN A 211 -12.05 -21.63 8.22
C ASN A 211 -12.12 -21.40 6.69
N GLY A 212 -12.72 -20.29 6.27
CA GLY A 212 -12.94 -19.92 4.86
C GLY A 212 -14.16 -20.54 4.17
N GLU A 213 -14.91 -21.41 4.83
CA GLU A 213 -16.08 -22.09 4.27
C GLU A 213 -17.35 -21.23 4.30
N LYS A 214 -18.47 -21.77 3.79
CA LYS A 214 -19.80 -21.13 3.76
C LYS A 214 -19.79 -19.71 3.16
N GLY A 215 -18.96 -19.51 2.14
CA GLY A 215 -18.81 -18.22 1.46
C GLY A 215 -18.06 -17.14 2.26
N SER A 216 -17.52 -17.45 3.44
CA SER A 216 -16.82 -16.46 4.28
C SER A 216 -15.58 -15.86 3.62
N ALA A 217 -14.81 -16.65 2.87
CA ALA A 217 -13.69 -16.14 2.09
C ALA A 217 -14.15 -15.15 1.00
N ARG A 218 -15.27 -15.42 0.32
CA ARG A 218 -15.81 -14.50 -0.70
C ARG A 218 -16.30 -13.19 -0.06
N ALA A 219 -16.92 -13.28 1.12
CA ALA A 219 -17.37 -12.10 1.84
C ALA A 219 -16.19 -11.22 2.30
N LEU A 220 -15.13 -11.81 2.86
CA LEU A 220 -13.92 -11.07 3.22
C LEU A 220 -13.24 -10.45 1.99
N PHE A 221 -13.20 -11.17 0.86
CA PHE A 221 -12.66 -10.63 -0.39
C PHE A 221 -13.38 -9.33 -0.78
N TRP A 222 -14.71 -9.34 -0.85
CA TRP A 222 -15.47 -8.14 -1.21
C TRP A 222 -15.37 -7.02 -0.17
N ALA A 223 -15.37 -7.37 1.12
CA ALA A 223 -15.15 -6.38 2.18
C ALA A 223 -13.79 -5.70 2.02
N SER A 224 -12.72 -6.46 1.76
CA SER A 224 -11.38 -5.90 1.52
C SER A 224 -11.30 -5.05 0.25
N VAL A 225 -11.99 -5.45 -0.83
CA VAL A 225 -12.01 -4.69 -2.11
C VAL A 225 -12.62 -3.30 -1.92
N TRP A 226 -13.69 -3.19 -1.13
CA TRP A 226 -14.36 -1.91 -0.88
C TRP A 226 -13.74 -1.11 0.26
N GLN A 227 -13.24 -1.78 1.31
CA GLN A 227 -12.67 -1.12 2.48
C GLN A 227 -11.50 -0.20 2.11
N LEU A 228 -10.56 -0.65 1.26
CA LEU A 228 -9.37 0.15 0.94
C LEU A 228 -9.73 1.44 0.18
N PRO A 229 -10.48 1.41 -0.95
CA PRO A 229 -10.95 2.63 -1.61
C PRO A 229 -11.74 3.55 -0.69
N ILE A 230 -12.65 3.00 0.14
CA ILE A 230 -13.43 3.80 1.09
C ILE A 230 -12.50 4.54 2.06
N VAL A 231 -11.54 3.83 2.67
CA VAL A 231 -10.61 4.45 3.63
C VAL A 231 -9.72 5.49 2.95
N LEU A 232 -9.24 5.24 1.73
CA LEU A 232 -8.43 6.22 0.99
C LEU A 232 -9.23 7.46 0.58
N VAL A 233 -10.48 7.29 0.13
CA VAL A 233 -11.38 8.43 -0.18
C VAL A 233 -11.71 9.21 1.08
N LEU A 234 -12.02 8.55 2.19
CA LEU A 234 -12.25 9.21 3.47
C LEU A 234 -11.01 9.98 3.93
N ALA A 235 -9.80 9.43 3.74
CA ALA A 235 -8.57 10.12 4.09
C ALA A 235 -8.36 11.40 3.24
N MET A 236 -8.80 11.40 1.99
CA MET A 236 -8.78 12.60 1.14
C MET A 236 -9.85 13.62 1.55
N VAL A 237 -11.08 13.17 1.81
CA VAL A 237 -12.22 14.03 2.15
C VAL A 237 -12.09 14.63 3.55
N GLN A 238 -11.45 13.91 4.48
CA GLN A 238 -11.24 14.33 5.86
C GLN A 238 -9.77 14.69 6.10
N LYS A 239 -9.12 15.22 5.06
CA LYS A 239 -7.78 15.78 5.18
C LYS A 239 -7.84 16.98 6.12
N LYS A 240 -6.88 17.06 7.05
CA LYS A 240 -6.88 18.11 8.09
C LYS A 240 -6.97 19.51 7.47
N GLY A 241 -7.92 20.31 7.99
CA GLY A 241 -8.16 21.69 7.58
C GLY A 241 -8.78 21.86 6.19
N LEU A 242 -9.21 20.80 5.51
CA LEU A 242 -9.89 20.90 4.21
C LEU A 242 -11.28 21.55 4.36
N TRP A 243 -12.07 21.09 5.33
CA TRP A 243 -13.42 21.60 5.56
C TRP A 243 -13.44 23.03 6.05
N ASP A 244 -12.46 23.42 6.89
CA ASP A 244 -12.31 24.79 7.37
C ASP A 244 -12.03 25.75 6.19
N ARG A 245 -11.16 25.34 5.26
CA ARG A 245 -10.87 26.11 4.02
C ARG A 245 -12.08 26.21 3.10
N ILE A 246 -12.84 25.12 2.95
CA ILE A 246 -14.06 25.11 2.12
C ILE A 246 -15.12 26.03 2.76
N TRP A 247 -15.30 25.95 4.08
CA TRP A 247 -16.26 26.76 4.80
C TRP A 247 -15.90 28.25 4.73
N ALA A 248 -14.62 28.58 4.94
CA ALA A 248 -14.11 29.95 4.80
C ALA A 248 -14.29 30.49 3.36
N GLY A 249 -14.09 29.65 2.35
CA GLY A 249 -14.29 30.03 0.94
C GLY A 249 -15.75 30.22 0.53
N ILE A 250 -16.69 29.52 1.16
CA ILE A 250 -18.12 29.61 0.85
C ILE A 250 -18.80 30.75 1.61
N TYR A 251 -18.48 30.91 2.89
CA TYR A 251 -19.19 31.85 3.77
C TYR A 251 -18.45 33.18 3.97
N GLY A 252 -17.22 33.32 3.47
CA GLY A 252 -16.36 34.46 3.75
C GLY A 252 -15.88 34.42 5.20
N HIS A 253 -14.66 34.94 5.44
CA HIS A 253 -14.16 35.11 6.79
C HIS A 253 -15.16 35.95 7.62
N PRO A 254 -15.56 35.55 8.85
CA PRO A 254 -15.46 36.52 9.92
C PRO A 254 -13.96 36.79 10.06
N GLU A 255 -13.53 38.02 9.84
CA GLU A 255 -12.21 38.47 10.21
C GLU A 255 -11.97 37.98 11.65
N LEU A 256 -11.11 36.97 11.81
CA LEU A 256 -10.49 36.76 13.10
C LEU A 256 -9.51 37.92 13.18
N GLU A 257 -9.88 38.90 13.99
CA GLU A 257 -9.01 39.98 14.42
C GLU A 257 -7.62 39.40 14.64
N GLU A 258 -6.65 40.01 13.95
CA GLU A 258 -5.25 39.83 14.25
C GLU A 258 -5.05 40.08 15.75
N ASP A 259 -4.79 39.04 16.53
CA ASP A 259 -4.11 39.18 17.82
C ASP A 259 -2.65 39.58 17.54
N TRP A 260 -2.47 40.83 17.11
CA TRP A 260 -1.26 41.62 17.30
C TRP A 260 -1.51 42.51 18.51
N GLU A 261 -1.34 42.02 19.73
CA GLU A 261 -1.05 42.87 20.89
C GLU A 261 -0.18 42.11 21.92
N GLU A 262 1.05 42.63 22.06
CA GLU A 262 1.86 42.66 23.28
C GLU A 262 2.61 41.40 23.77
N GLU A 263 3.79 41.14 23.18
CA GLU A 263 4.99 40.77 23.94
C GLU A 263 6.09 41.82 23.72
N GLU A 264 5.81 43.06 24.13
CA GLU A 264 6.85 43.96 24.66
C GLU A 264 6.56 44.15 26.16
N LEU A 265 7.34 43.47 27.01
CA LEU A 265 7.92 43.95 28.27
C LEU A 265 8.73 42.83 28.97
#